data_AF-A0A958JNY2-F1
#
_entry.id   AF-A0A958JNY2-F1
#
_cell.length_a   1.000
_cell.length_b   1.000
_cell.length_c   1.000
_cell.angle_alpha   90.00
_cell.angle_beta   90.00
_cell.angle_gamma   90.00
#
_symmetry.space_group_name_H-M   'P 1'
#
loop_
_entity.id
_entity.type
_entity.pdbx_description
1 polymer ?
#
loop_
_entity_poly.entity_id
_entity_poly.type
_entity_poly.pdbx_seq_one_letter_code
_entity_poly.pdbx_strand_id
1 'polypeptide(L)' 'DCFGRMKAQMQEVITLCGFQEESYEDAARVLAIPVGTVRSRLNRARLTLKECMQRREGAV' A
#
# COMPACT_ATOMS: atom_id res chain seq x y z
N ASP A 1 11.57 3.60 -8.77
CA ASP A 1 11.28 2.98 -7.45
C ASP A 1 10.24 1.88 -7.54
N CYS A 2 10.27 0.92 -6.61
CA CYS A 2 9.29 -0.19 -6.57
C CYS A 2 7.85 0.29 -6.42
N PHE A 3 7.63 1.32 -5.59
CA PHE A 3 6.32 1.93 -5.36
C PHE A 3 5.63 2.35 -6.68
N GLY A 4 6.36 3.01 -7.59
CA GLY A 4 5.84 3.46 -8.88
C GLY A 4 5.43 2.34 -9.84
N ARG A 5 5.86 1.09 -9.59
CA ARG A 5 5.52 -0.09 -10.42
C ARG A 5 4.37 -0.92 -9.86
N MET A 6 3.88 -0.57 -8.66
CA MET A 6 2.75 -1.26 -8.03
C MET A 6 1.44 -0.92 -8.74
N LYS A 7 0.44 -1.81 -8.64
CA LYS A 7 -0.91 -1.52 -9.13
C LYS A 7 -1.47 -0.27 -8.42
N ALA A 8 -2.20 0.58 -9.14
CA ALA A 8 -2.78 1.82 -8.62
C ALA A 8 -3.53 1.61 -7.29
N GLN A 9 -4.33 0.55 -7.20
CA GLN A 9 -5.10 0.17 -6.00
C GLN A 9 -4.25 -0.06 -4.74
N MET A 10 -2.99 -0.47 -4.90
CA MET A 10 -2.04 -0.64 -3.79
C MET A 10 -1.30 0.66 -3.48
N GLN A 11 -1.05 1.49 -4.49
CA GLN A 11 -0.47 2.82 -4.31
C GLN A 11 -1.44 3.71 -3.52
N GLU A 12 -2.71 3.74 -3.92
CA GLU A 12 -3.78 4.52 -3.27
C GLU A 12 -3.87 4.27 -1.76
N VAL A 13 -3.91 3.00 -1.34
CA VAL A 13 -4.00 2.66 0.10
C VAL A 13 -2.73 3.00 0.88
N ILE A 14 -1.55 2.91 0.25
CA ILE A 14 -0.29 3.34 0.87
C ILE A 14 -0.26 4.87 0.98
N THR A 15 -0.70 5.58 -0.05
CA THR A 15 -0.80 7.05 -0.06
C THR A 15 -1.70 7.54 1.05
N LEU A 16 -2.93 7.01 1.15
CA LEU A 16 -3.87 7.44 2.17
C LEU A 16 -3.41 7.02 3.58
N CYS A 17 -3.16 5.73 3.81
CA CYS A 17 -2.91 5.25 5.17
C CYS A 17 -1.46 5.44 5.64
N GLY A 18 -0.50 5.51 4.72
CA GLY A 18 0.93 5.52 5.02
C GLY A 18 1.56 6.90 4.91
N PHE A 19 1.10 7.73 3.98
CA PHE A 19 1.64 9.09 3.79
C PHE A 19 0.72 10.18 4.31
N GLN A 20 -0.60 10.01 4.17
CA GLN A 20 -1.60 10.96 4.69
C GLN A 20 -2.14 10.58 6.08
N GLU A 21 -1.71 9.43 6.61
CA GLU A 21 -2.10 8.93 7.94
C GLU A 21 -3.63 8.80 8.14
N GLU A 22 -4.38 8.64 7.06
CA GLU A 22 -5.82 8.42 7.10
C GLU A 22 -6.16 7.11 7.82
N SER A 23 -7.27 7.11 8.55
CA SER A 23 -7.81 5.87 9.13
C SER A 23 -8.23 4.90 8.03
N TYR A 24 -8.33 3.60 8.35
CA TYR A 24 -8.80 2.62 7.37
C TYR A 24 -10.25 2.89 6.94
N GLU A 25 -11.05 3.43 7.84
CA GLU A 25 -12.44 3.83 7.64
C GLU A 25 -12.55 5.08 6.75
N ASP A 26 -11.67 6.07 6.91
CA ASP A 26 -11.59 7.24 6.03
C ASP A 26 -11.11 6.84 4.63
N ALA A 27 -10.03 6.05 4.55
CA ALA A 27 -9.53 5.53 3.27
C ALA A 27 -10.58 4.68 2.54
N ALA A 28 -11.37 3.89 3.27
CA ALA A 28 -12.48 3.11 2.71
C ALA A 28 -13.55 4.02 2.09
N ARG A 29 -13.89 5.13 2.76
CA ARG A 29 -14.83 6.13 2.26
C ARG A 29 -14.30 6.85 1.03
N VAL A 30 -13.06 7.31 1.07
CA VAL A 30 -12.40 8.02 -0.06
C VAL A 30 -12.33 7.14 -1.31
N LEU A 31 -11.98 5.86 -1.14
CA LEU A 31 -11.82 4.93 -2.26
C LEU A 31 -13.11 4.22 -2.66
N ALA A 32 -14.22 4.45 -1.94
CA ALA A 32 -15.50 3.76 -2.13
C ALA A 32 -15.38 2.21 -2.15
N ILE A 33 -14.63 1.65 -1.20
CA ILE A 33 -14.43 0.19 -1.05
C ILE A 33 -14.65 -0.26 0.40
N PRO A 34 -14.90 -1.56 0.65
CA PRO A 34 -14.99 -2.07 2.02
C PRO A 34 -13.70 -1.87 2.81
N VAL A 35 -13.80 -1.59 4.12
CA VAL A 35 -12.64 -1.46 5.01
C VAL A 35 -11.77 -2.74 5.05
N GLY A 36 -12.39 -3.92 4.91
CA GLY A 36 -11.66 -5.19 4.75
C GLY A 36 -10.84 -5.26 3.46
N THR A 37 -11.28 -4.60 2.39
CA THR A 37 -10.54 -4.44 1.14
C THR A 37 -9.35 -3.49 1.33
N VAL A 38 -9.51 -2.38 2.07
CA VAL A 38 -8.39 -1.50 2.45
C VAL A 38 -7.31 -2.30 3.16
N ARG A 39 -7.67 -3.05 4.22
CA ARG A 39 -6.74 -3.86 5.01
C ARG A 39 -6.01 -4.90 4.16
N SER A 40 -6.73 -5.63 3.30
CA SER A 40 -6.12 -6.66 2.43
C SER A 40 -5.26 -6.08 1.30
N ARG A 41 -5.61 -4.91 0.75
CA ARG A 41 -4.77 -4.20 -0.23
C ARG A 41 -3.52 -3.64 0.43
N LEU A 42 -3.65 -3.03 1.61
CA LEU A 42 -2.52 -2.45 2.35
C LEU A 42 -1.53 -3.53 2.77
N ASN A 43 -2.00 -4.69 3.24
CA ASN A 43 -1.13 -5.82 3.57
C ASN A 43 -0.31 -6.27 2.35
N ARG A 44 -0.97 -6.50 1.20
CA ARG A 44 -0.30 -6.87 -0.05
C ARG A 44 0.70 -5.81 -0.49
N ALA A 45 0.33 -4.54 -0.39
CA ALA A 45 1.19 -3.42 -0.74
C ALA A 45 2.48 -3.40 0.11
N ARG A 46 2.35 -3.59 1.43
CA ARG A 46 3.49 -3.66 2.36
C ARG A 46 4.41 -4.85 2.07
N LEU A 47 3.85 -6.02 1.76
CA LEU A 47 4.64 -7.20 1.36
C LEU A 47 5.43 -6.94 0.08
N THR A 48 4.79 -6.36 -0.95
CA THR A 48 5.48 -6.00 -2.20
C THR A 48 6.61 -5.00 -1.98
N LEU A 49 6.39 -3.97 -1.14
CA LEU A 49 7.44 -3.01 -0.81
C LEU A 49 8.61 -3.67 -0.07
N LYS A 50 8.31 -4.55 0.91
CA LYS A 50 9.33 -5.30 1.65
C LYS A 50 10.17 -6.17 0.72
N GLU A 51 9.53 -6.96 -0.15
CA GLU A 51 10.23 -7.81 -1.12
C GLU A 51 11.14 -6.99 -2.05
N CYS A 52 10.66 -5.84 -2.51
CA CYS A 52 11.45 -4.93 -3.32
C CYS A 52 12.67 -4.35 -2.58
N MET A 53 12.51 -3.98 -1.31
CA MET A 53 13.62 -3.48 -0.48
C MET A 53 14.63 -4.59 -0.21
N GLN A 54 14.18 -5.80 0.11
CA GLN A 54 15.05 -6.95 0.33
C GLN A 54 15.85 -7.34 -0.91
N ARG A 55 15.25 -7.29 -2.11
CA ARG A 55 15.98 -7.49 -3.38
C ARG A 55 17.06 -6.45 -3.62
N ARG A 56 16.90 -5.26 -3.05
CA ARG A 56 17.84 -4.15 -3.19
C ARG A 56 18.95 -4.21 -2.14
N GLU A 57 18.65 -4.70 -0.94
CA GLU A 57 19.60 -4.91 0.16
C GLU A 57 20.47 -6.17 -0.03
N GLY A 58 19.95 -7.21 -0.70
CA GLY A 58 20.71 -8.42 -1.05
C GLY A 58 21.61 -8.30 -2.30
N ALA A 59 21.76 -7.10 -2.85
CA ALA A 59 22.60 -6.81 -4.02
C ALA A 59 23.91 -6.09 -3.62
N VAL A 60 24.40 -6.34 -2.41
CA VAL A 60 25.68 -5.84 -1.88
C VAL A 60 26.65 -7.00 -1.72
#